data_AF-A0A843GUH0-F1
#
_entry.id   AF-A0A843GUH0-F1
#
_cell.length_a   1.000
_cell.length_b   1.000
_cell.length_c   1.000
_cell.angle_alpha   90.00
_cell.angle_beta   90.00
_cell.angle_gamma   90.00
#
_symmetry.space_group_name_H-M   'P 1'
#
loop_
_entity.id
_entity.type
_entity.pdbx_description
1 polymer ?
#
loop_
_entity_poly.entity_id
_entity_poly.type
_entity_poly.pdbx_seq_one_letter_code
_entity_poly.pdbx_strand_id
1 'polypeptide(L)'
;MAKYFLGSVGRAEAFRMTEDGGLELAFVSTTLTDSGLNIQTTKDDIRAGQGAPIQFSFYHDPSVEITLTDVLWKPEYLTAQLGANFDDDEHESYVTKEVTFTSGEATLDDEVLPLPIACSDEDQLAVWGTPVGKDDWKKIAYDKTTGKLTLEGAEGKYCVRYLTNDDRAKVATIYSQIIPEELFLIITAPIFAGDACAASKGKAAGQIIFEVPRFLLNGAQEFQMNMSSNQTMSLSGVALATAAADCDAVGGKLLRVIEVITNRDWKDDIKDIMSDEEYEAVGSVPHIYGVKKDGAVTPLDNKDLTFVPALSEGEFNESGSTTITLTGTEISTTVTVAE
;
A
#
# COMPACT_ATOMS: atom_id res chain seq x y z
N MET A 1 7.01 -25.53 19.23
CA MET A 1 6.72 -24.41 18.32
C MET A 1 5.63 -24.86 17.35
N ALA A 2 4.48 -24.20 17.36
CA ALA A 2 3.43 -24.46 16.36
C ALA A 2 3.94 -24.00 14.98
N LYS A 3 3.66 -24.78 13.93
CA LYS A 3 3.96 -24.41 12.54
C LYS A 3 2.71 -23.76 11.94
N TYR A 4 2.90 -22.69 11.18
CA TYR A 4 1.81 -21.99 10.51
C TYR A 4 2.03 -22.03 9.00
N PHE A 5 0.92 -22.13 8.25
CA PHE A 5 0.91 -21.94 6.82
C PHE A 5 0.58 -20.48 6.53
N LEU A 6 1.39 -19.82 5.69
CA LEU A 6 1.00 -18.55 5.08
C LEU A 6 0.05 -18.89 3.93
N GLY A 7 -1.19 -18.41 3.99
CA GLY A 7 -2.20 -18.73 3.01
C GLY A 7 -2.88 -17.47 2.47
N SER A 8 -3.33 -17.53 1.22
CA SER A 8 -3.99 -16.44 0.49
C SER A 8 -3.06 -15.30 0.05
N VAL A 9 -3.57 -14.50 -0.88
CA VAL A 9 -3.08 -13.17 -1.23
C VAL A 9 -3.28 -12.20 -0.06
N GLY A 10 -2.35 -11.25 0.09
CA GLY A 10 -2.45 -10.20 1.10
C GLY A 10 -3.42 -9.10 0.68
N ARG A 11 -3.85 -8.28 1.65
CA ARG A 11 -4.45 -6.96 1.42
C ARG A 11 -3.33 -5.93 1.51
N ALA A 12 -3.23 -5.04 0.53
CA ALA A 12 -2.23 -3.98 0.50
C ALA A 12 -2.86 -2.60 0.70
N GLU A 13 -2.28 -1.79 1.56
CA GLU A 13 -2.64 -0.39 1.81
C GLU A 13 -1.39 0.46 1.65
N ALA A 14 -1.43 1.46 0.77
CA ALA A 14 -0.33 2.37 0.57
C ALA A 14 -0.73 3.79 0.96
N PHE A 15 0.21 4.50 1.56
CA PHE A 15 0.03 5.85 2.07
C PHE A 15 1.10 6.77 1.48
N ARG A 16 0.69 7.94 0.99
CA ARG A 16 1.59 9.03 0.60
C ARG A 16 2.03 9.77 1.85
N MET A 17 3.33 10.08 1.92
CA MET A 17 3.81 11.05 2.91
C MET A 17 3.59 12.45 2.34
N THR A 18 2.77 13.26 3.00
CA THR A 18 2.62 14.67 2.64
C THR A 18 3.83 15.47 3.14
N GLU A 19 4.09 16.63 2.52
CA GLU A 19 5.22 17.51 2.91
C GLU A 19 5.19 17.91 4.41
N ASP A 20 4.00 17.91 5.02
CA ASP A 20 3.77 18.19 6.45
C ASP A 20 4.01 16.96 7.37
N GLY A 21 4.42 15.81 6.83
CA GLY A 21 4.62 14.57 7.58
C GLY A 21 3.33 13.80 7.92
N GLY A 22 2.21 14.16 7.30
CA GLY A 22 0.96 13.42 7.38
C GLY A 22 0.96 12.19 6.47
N LEU A 23 0.18 11.16 6.85
CA LEU A 23 -0.08 10.00 5.99
C LEU A 23 -1.44 10.18 5.32
N GLU A 24 -1.44 10.28 4.00
CA GLU A 24 -2.65 10.26 3.18
C GLU A 24 -2.80 8.91 2.51
N LEU A 25 -4.02 8.38 2.44
CA LEU A 25 -4.28 7.10 1.78
C LEU A 25 -4.09 7.24 0.26
N ALA A 26 -3.05 6.61 -0.29
CA ALA A 26 -2.76 6.63 -1.72
C ALA A 26 -3.67 5.65 -2.46
N PHE A 27 -3.71 4.41 -1.99
CA PHE A 27 -4.59 3.39 -2.52
C PHE A 27 -4.75 2.21 -1.57
N VAL A 28 -5.82 1.45 -1.78
CA VAL A 28 -6.07 0.16 -1.12
C VAL A 28 -6.32 -0.88 -2.19
N SER A 29 -5.65 -2.02 -2.10
CA SER A 29 -5.92 -3.20 -2.91
C SER A 29 -6.43 -4.35 -2.03
N THR A 30 -7.66 -4.77 -2.28
CA THR A 30 -8.31 -5.91 -1.61
C THR A 30 -8.48 -7.10 -2.54
N THR A 31 -8.25 -6.92 -3.84
CA THR A 31 -8.49 -7.88 -4.92
C THR A 31 -7.19 -8.34 -5.59
N LEU A 32 -6.12 -8.41 -4.82
CA LEU A 32 -4.82 -8.89 -5.30
C LEU A 32 -4.95 -10.34 -5.78
N THR A 33 -4.50 -10.62 -7.00
CA THR A 33 -4.31 -11.99 -7.51
C THR A 33 -2.95 -12.55 -7.13
N ASP A 34 -1.97 -11.69 -6.91
CA ASP A 34 -0.63 -12.09 -6.47
C ASP A 34 -0.02 -11.03 -5.54
N SER A 35 0.77 -11.50 -4.59
CA SER A 35 1.51 -10.68 -3.62
C SER A 35 2.87 -11.32 -3.36
N GLY A 36 3.85 -10.95 -4.18
CA GLY A 36 5.24 -11.41 -4.06
C GLY A 36 6.06 -10.49 -3.17
N LEU A 37 6.73 -11.07 -2.18
CA LEU A 37 7.78 -10.41 -1.39
C LEU A 37 9.08 -11.18 -1.61
N ASN A 38 10.07 -10.51 -2.19
CA ASN A 38 11.38 -11.09 -2.49
C ASN A 38 12.45 -10.36 -1.68
N ILE A 39 13.05 -11.04 -0.70
CA ILE A 39 14.12 -10.52 0.13
C ILE A 39 15.41 -11.21 -0.29
N GLN A 40 16.38 -10.43 -0.79
CA GLN A 40 17.66 -10.92 -1.24
C GLN A 40 18.81 -10.15 -0.59
N THR A 41 19.98 -10.78 -0.53
CA THR A 41 21.23 -10.13 -0.15
C THR A 41 22.33 -10.68 -1.04
N THR A 42 23.21 -9.81 -1.51
CA THR A 42 24.33 -10.22 -2.35
C THR A 42 25.47 -10.73 -1.49
N LYS A 43 26.17 -11.76 -1.97
CA LYS A 43 27.25 -12.44 -1.24
C LYS A 43 28.55 -12.36 -2.02
N ASP A 44 29.59 -11.88 -1.35
CA ASP A 44 30.96 -11.90 -1.88
C ASP A 44 31.83 -12.90 -1.10
N ASP A 45 32.54 -13.74 -1.85
CA ASP A 45 33.43 -14.79 -1.34
C ASP A 45 34.89 -14.39 -1.50
N ILE A 46 35.60 -14.22 -0.38
CA ILE A 46 37.05 -14.06 -0.35
C ILE A 46 37.68 -15.45 -0.42
N ARG A 47 38.45 -15.70 -1.49
CA ARG A 47 39.16 -16.96 -1.73
C ARG A 47 40.66 -16.74 -1.62
N ALA A 48 41.36 -17.57 -0.84
CA ALA A 48 42.81 -17.52 -0.73
C ALA A 48 43.42 -18.91 -0.50
N GLY A 49 44.63 -19.14 -1.05
CA GLY A 49 45.37 -20.40 -0.97
C GLY A 49 45.45 -21.16 -2.30
N GLN A 50 46.35 -22.16 -2.38
CA GLN A 50 46.47 -23.02 -3.56
C GLN A 50 45.21 -23.89 -3.70
N GLY A 51 44.44 -23.68 -4.76
CA GLY A 51 43.12 -24.29 -4.98
C GLY A 51 41.92 -23.35 -4.76
N ALA A 52 42.16 -22.08 -4.43
CA ALA A 52 41.14 -21.05 -4.22
C ALA A 52 39.93 -21.46 -3.34
N PRO A 53 40.15 -22.09 -2.16
CA PRO A 53 39.08 -22.34 -1.21
C PRO A 53 38.50 -21.02 -0.68
N ILE A 54 37.18 -21.00 -0.44
CA ILE A 54 36.49 -19.86 0.19
C ILE A 54 36.96 -19.78 1.64
N GLN A 55 37.54 -18.64 2.00
CA GLN A 55 38.02 -18.37 3.36
C GLN A 55 36.98 -17.61 4.17
N PHE A 56 36.23 -16.73 3.51
CA PHE A 56 35.25 -15.89 4.16
C PHE A 56 34.19 -15.44 3.15
N SER A 57 32.96 -15.38 3.61
CA SER A 57 31.83 -14.84 2.86
C SER A 57 31.26 -13.67 3.65
N PHE A 58 31.07 -12.51 3.04
CA PHE A 58 30.28 -11.43 3.63
C PHE A 58 29.09 -11.10 2.74
N TYR A 59 28.00 -10.69 3.40
CA TYR A 59 26.76 -10.31 2.75
C TYR A 59 26.65 -8.79 2.77
N HIS A 60 26.31 -8.21 1.63
CA HIS A 60 26.13 -6.78 1.44
C HIS A 60 24.93 -6.52 0.52
N ASP A 61 24.41 -5.30 0.56
CA ASP A 61 23.29 -4.84 -0.26
C ASP A 61 22.03 -5.70 -0.10
N PRO A 62 21.36 -5.65 1.07
CA PRO A 62 20.04 -6.23 1.20
C PRO A 62 19.06 -5.47 0.29
N SER A 63 18.35 -6.21 -0.56
CA SER A 63 17.26 -5.70 -1.40
C SER A 63 15.95 -6.37 -1.03
N VAL A 64 14.89 -5.58 -0.97
CA VAL A 64 13.53 -6.06 -0.78
C VAL A 64 12.70 -5.56 -1.95
N GLU A 65 12.29 -6.48 -2.81
CA GLU A 65 11.43 -6.21 -3.96
C GLU A 65 10.03 -6.74 -3.66
N ILE A 66 9.03 -5.93 -4.00
CA ILE A 66 7.61 -6.25 -3.77
C ILE A 66 6.89 -6.13 -5.09
N THR A 67 6.10 -7.15 -5.42
CA THR A 67 5.23 -7.17 -6.59
C THR A 67 3.80 -7.48 -6.16
N LEU A 68 2.88 -6.56 -6.46
CA LEU A 68 1.46 -6.69 -6.16
C LEU A 68 0.71 -6.66 -7.49
N THR A 69 -0.14 -7.65 -7.75
CA THR A 69 -0.96 -7.69 -8.97
C THR A 69 -2.42 -7.62 -8.59
N ASP A 70 -3.12 -6.55 -8.98
CA ASP A 70 -4.56 -6.37 -8.77
C ASP A 70 -5.34 -6.68 -10.06
N VAL A 71 -6.56 -7.19 -9.91
CA VAL A 71 -7.53 -7.45 -10.98
C VAL A 71 -8.31 -6.20 -11.37
N LEU A 72 -8.44 -5.24 -10.45
CA LEU A 72 -9.21 -4.02 -10.69
C LEU A 72 -8.30 -2.90 -11.17
N TRP A 73 -8.75 -2.20 -12.22
CA TRP A 73 -8.10 -0.99 -12.67
C TRP A 73 -8.48 0.18 -11.75
N LYS A 74 -7.45 0.92 -11.33
CA LYS A 74 -7.58 2.13 -10.52
C LYS A 74 -6.67 3.22 -11.06
N PRO A 75 -7.18 4.44 -11.31
CA PRO A 75 -6.35 5.54 -11.81
C PRO A 75 -5.22 5.89 -10.83
N GLU A 76 -5.40 5.67 -9.53
CA GLU A 76 -4.39 5.95 -8.50
C GLU A 76 -3.12 5.10 -8.67
N TYR A 77 -3.22 3.91 -9.27
CA TYR A 77 -2.04 3.08 -9.58
C TYR A 77 -1.22 3.67 -10.71
N LEU A 78 -1.88 4.29 -11.68
CA LEU A 78 -1.21 4.98 -12.78
C LEU A 78 -0.49 6.24 -12.29
N THR A 79 -1.16 7.01 -11.45
CA THR A 79 -0.59 8.23 -10.89
C THR A 79 0.62 7.93 -10.02
N ALA A 80 0.53 6.91 -9.17
CA ALA A 80 1.63 6.53 -8.29
C ALA A 80 2.86 6.02 -9.06
N GLN A 81 2.66 5.23 -10.13
CA GLN A 81 3.78 4.69 -10.91
C GLN A 81 4.42 5.74 -11.82
N LEU A 82 3.62 6.59 -12.46
CA LEU A 82 4.13 7.53 -13.46
C LEU A 82 4.39 8.95 -12.91
N GLY A 83 4.04 9.21 -11.65
CA GLY A 83 4.16 10.54 -11.04
C GLY A 83 3.30 11.60 -11.71
N ALA A 84 2.25 11.18 -12.43
CA ALA A 84 1.29 12.07 -13.08
C ALA A 84 0.05 12.17 -12.21
N ASN A 85 -0.63 13.32 -12.20
CA ASN A 85 -1.93 13.46 -11.55
C ASN A 85 -3.01 13.61 -12.62
N PHE A 86 -4.19 13.05 -12.35
CA PHE A 86 -5.38 13.39 -13.13
C PHE A 86 -5.80 14.79 -12.70
N ASP A 87 -5.78 15.73 -13.64
CA ASP A 87 -6.27 17.07 -13.43
C ASP A 87 -7.80 17.07 -13.55
N ASP A 88 -8.47 17.63 -12.55
CA ASP A 88 -9.92 17.79 -12.51
C ASP A 88 -10.38 19.01 -13.32
N ASP A 89 -9.48 19.93 -13.67
CA ASP A 89 -9.76 21.12 -14.48
C ASP A 89 -9.55 20.88 -15.99
N GLU A 90 -8.89 19.77 -16.37
CA GLU A 90 -8.71 19.35 -17.76
C GLU A 90 -9.80 18.37 -18.20
N HIS A 91 -10.59 18.78 -19.18
CA HIS A 91 -11.81 18.08 -19.62
C HIS A 91 -11.75 17.56 -21.05
N GLU A 92 -10.57 17.32 -21.60
CA GLU A 92 -10.43 16.98 -23.02
C GLU A 92 -10.84 15.53 -23.31
N SER A 93 -11.71 15.32 -24.30
CA SER A 93 -12.20 13.99 -24.70
C SER A 93 -12.40 13.85 -26.20
N TYR A 94 -12.04 12.68 -26.75
CA TYR A 94 -12.33 12.33 -28.13
C TYR A 94 -13.77 11.82 -28.26
N VAL A 95 -14.64 12.64 -28.86
CA VAL A 95 -16.05 12.29 -29.06
C VAL A 95 -16.30 11.84 -30.49
N THR A 96 -17.29 10.95 -30.66
CA THR A 96 -17.83 10.59 -31.98
C THR A 96 -19.32 10.91 -32.00
N LYS A 97 -19.76 11.76 -32.94
CA LYS A 97 -21.16 12.16 -33.11
C LYS A 97 -21.66 11.88 -34.52
N GLU A 98 -22.96 11.60 -34.65
CA GLU A 98 -23.62 11.58 -35.96
C GLU A 98 -24.05 12.99 -36.35
N VAL A 99 -23.65 13.44 -37.53
CA VAL A 99 -24.10 14.71 -38.13
C VAL A 99 -24.68 14.45 -39.52
N THR A 100 -25.61 15.30 -39.96
CA THR A 100 -26.22 15.17 -41.29
C THR A 100 -25.68 16.26 -42.19
N PHE A 101 -24.99 15.87 -43.27
CA PHE A 101 -24.52 16.79 -44.30
C PHE A 101 -25.64 17.08 -45.29
N THR A 102 -25.87 18.37 -45.54
CA THR A 102 -26.79 18.86 -46.58
C THR A 102 -25.96 19.68 -47.57
N SER A 103 -25.91 19.25 -48.83
CA SER A 103 -25.11 19.92 -49.88
C SER A 103 -23.63 20.10 -49.52
N GLY A 104 -23.03 19.16 -48.79
CA GLY A 104 -21.62 19.22 -48.39
C GLY A 104 -21.32 20.07 -47.15
N GLU A 105 -22.32 20.64 -46.48
CA GLU A 105 -22.17 21.38 -45.22
C GLU A 105 -22.92 20.71 -44.05
N ALA A 106 -22.33 20.77 -42.86
CA ALA A 106 -22.98 20.44 -41.58
C ALA A 106 -22.53 21.43 -40.49
N THR A 107 -23.25 21.50 -39.37
CA THR A 107 -22.88 22.32 -38.21
C THR A 107 -22.63 21.44 -37.00
N LEU A 108 -21.65 21.85 -36.19
CA LEU A 108 -21.32 21.22 -34.93
C LEU A 108 -21.66 22.18 -33.79
N ASP A 109 -22.34 21.67 -32.75
CA ASP A 109 -22.72 22.48 -31.59
C ASP A 109 -21.59 22.58 -30.56
N ASP A 110 -20.63 21.66 -30.59
CA ASP A 110 -19.51 21.62 -29.64
C ASP A 110 -18.31 22.41 -30.17
N GLU A 111 -17.55 23.01 -29.25
CA GLU A 111 -16.25 23.59 -29.59
C GLU A 111 -15.20 22.50 -29.83
N VAL A 112 -14.57 22.53 -31.01
CA VAL A 112 -13.46 21.64 -31.35
C VAL A 112 -12.15 22.22 -30.79
N LEU A 113 -11.43 21.40 -30.03
CA LEU A 113 -10.12 21.73 -29.48
C LEU A 113 -8.98 21.35 -30.45
N PRO A 114 -7.86 22.08 -30.42
CA PRO A 114 -6.67 21.72 -31.19
C PRO A 114 -6.05 20.42 -30.67
N LEU A 115 -5.42 19.65 -31.56
CA LEU A 115 -4.63 18.50 -31.13
C LEU A 115 -3.31 18.96 -30.50
N PRO A 116 -2.81 18.28 -29.45
CA PRO A 116 -1.54 18.59 -28.79
C PRO A 116 -0.33 18.08 -29.61
N ILE A 117 -0.27 18.42 -30.91
CA ILE A 117 0.83 18.08 -31.82
C ILE A 117 1.60 19.37 -32.12
N ALA A 118 2.51 19.75 -31.22
CA ALA A 118 3.26 20.99 -31.33
C ALA A 118 4.45 20.84 -32.28
N CYS A 119 4.30 21.32 -33.53
CA CYS A 119 5.41 21.64 -34.45
C CYS A 119 5.11 22.85 -35.38
N SER A 120 3.93 23.47 -35.27
CA SER A 120 3.53 24.64 -36.06
C SER A 120 2.83 25.67 -35.18
N ASP A 121 3.02 26.96 -35.48
CA ASP A 121 2.40 28.11 -34.77
C ASP A 121 0.87 28.20 -34.96
N GLU A 122 0.24 27.22 -35.62
CA GLU A 122 -1.20 27.15 -35.85
C GLU A 122 -1.81 25.99 -35.06
N ASP A 123 -2.85 26.30 -34.29
CA ASP A 123 -3.76 25.35 -33.65
C ASP A 123 -4.28 24.34 -34.68
N GLN A 124 -3.69 23.14 -34.71
CA GLN A 124 -4.12 22.10 -35.65
C GLN A 124 -5.45 21.49 -35.20
N LEU A 125 -6.54 22.09 -35.66
CA LEU A 125 -7.88 21.53 -35.54
C LEU A 125 -8.01 20.33 -36.50
N ALA A 126 -8.37 19.19 -35.95
CA ALA A 126 -8.58 17.97 -36.71
C ALA A 126 -9.96 17.40 -36.44
N VAL A 127 -10.74 17.32 -37.50
CA VAL A 127 -12.04 16.66 -37.51
C VAL A 127 -11.99 15.58 -38.58
N TRP A 128 -12.33 14.35 -38.21
CA TRP A 128 -12.44 13.24 -39.15
C TRP A 128 -13.89 12.83 -39.29
N GLY A 129 -14.30 12.34 -40.46
CA GLY A 129 -15.59 11.70 -40.58
C GLY A 129 -15.69 10.66 -41.68
N THR A 130 -16.71 9.83 -41.55
CA THR A 130 -17.01 8.72 -42.46
C THR A 130 -18.53 8.55 -42.57
N PRO A 131 -19.07 8.10 -43.72
CA PRO A 131 -20.48 7.77 -43.81
C PRO A 131 -20.87 6.71 -42.77
N VAL A 132 -22.08 6.81 -42.20
CA VAL A 132 -22.54 5.84 -41.19
C VAL A 132 -22.46 4.41 -41.75
N GLY A 133 -21.81 3.51 -41.01
CA GLY A 133 -21.63 2.10 -41.39
C GLY A 133 -20.48 1.82 -42.36
N LYS A 134 -19.60 2.81 -42.61
CA LYS A 134 -18.34 2.65 -43.34
C LYS A 134 -17.14 2.90 -42.42
N ASP A 135 -15.99 2.38 -42.81
CA ASP A 135 -14.70 2.60 -42.13
C ASP A 135 -13.72 3.28 -43.10
N ASP A 136 -14.14 4.43 -43.62
CA ASP A 136 -13.35 5.26 -44.55
C ASP A 136 -13.27 6.68 -43.96
N TRP A 137 -12.41 6.85 -42.95
CA TRP A 137 -12.26 8.10 -42.22
C TRP A 137 -11.45 9.11 -43.03
N LYS A 138 -12.05 10.28 -43.30
CA LYS A 138 -11.42 11.38 -44.04
C LYS A 138 -11.38 12.62 -43.17
N LYS A 139 -10.31 13.43 -43.32
CA LYS A 139 -10.25 14.76 -42.69
C LYS A 139 -11.33 15.66 -43.30
N ILE A 140 -12.11 16.30 -42.45
CA ILE A 140 -13.16 17.26 -42.81
C ILE A 140 -12.65 18.66 -42.51
N ALA A 141 -12.95 19.63 -43.38
CA ALA A 141 -12.62 21.02 -43.11
C ALA A 141 -13.57 21.57 -42.04
N TYR A 142 -13.01 22.22 -41.02
CA TYR A 142 -13.77 22.81 -39.92
C TYR A 142 -13.42 24.29 -39.79
N ASP A 143 -14.45 25.14 -39.75
CA ASP A 143 -14.32 26.57 -39.48
C ASP A 143 -14.70 26.88 -38.03
N LYS A 144 -13.70 27.24 -37.21
CA LYS A 144 -13.87 27.58 -35.79
C LYS A 144 -14.81 28.77 -35.56
N THR A 145 -14.91 29.70 -36.52
CA THR A 145 -15.72 30.93 -36.35
C THR A 145 -17.20 30.65 -36.53
N THR A 146 -17.54 29.70 -37.41
CA THR A 146 -18.93 29.40 -37.78
C THR A 146 -19.42 28.05 -37.27
N GLY A 147 -18.54 27.21 -36.71
CA GLY A 147 -18.85 25.84 -36.27
C GLY A 147 -19.21 24.92 -37.44
N LYS A 148 -18.86 25.31 -38.67
CA LYS A 148 -19.25 24.59 -39.89
C LYS A 148 -18.23 23.53 -40.28
N LEU A 149 -18.77 22.40 -40.71
CA LEU A 149 -18.06 21.29 -41.31
C LEU A 149 -18.31 21.30 -42.83
N THR A 150 -17.25 21.22 -43.61
CA THR A 150 -17.32 21.22 -45.07
C THR A 150 -16.66 19.97 -45.63
N LEU A 151 -17.41 19.20 -46.41
CA LEU A 151 -16.95 18.02 -47.12
C LEU A 151 -17.59 17.97 -48.52
N GLU A 152 -16.78 18.17 -49.56
CA GLU A 152 -17.28 18.21 -50.93
C GLU A 152 -17.97 16.90 -51.33
N GLY A 153 -19.19 17.03 -51.87
CA GLY A 153 -19.99 15.89 -52.34
C GLY A 153 -20.59 15.02 -51.22
N ALA A 154 -20.50 15.42 -49.95
CA ALA A 154 -21.11 14.71 -48.84
C ALA A 154 -22.61 15.02 -48.73
N GLU A 155 -23.42 13.96 -48.67
CA GLU A 155 -24.86 14.04 -48.47
C GLU A 155 -25.32 12.90 -47.55
N GLY A 156 -26.18 13.21 -46.58
CA GLY A 156 -26.71 12.23 -45.63
C GLY A 156 -25.91 12.15 -44.32
N LYS A 157 -26.06 11.03 -43.59
CA LYS A 157 -25.52 10.89 -42.23
C LYS A 157 -24.06 10.45 -42.24
N TYR A 158 -23.25 11.15 -41.45
CA TYR A 158 -21.83 10.87 -41.24
C TYR A 158 -21.52 10.76 -39.75
N CYS A 159 -20.63 9.84 -39.39
CA CYS A 159 -20.00 9.82 -38.08
C CYS A 159 -18.78 10.75 -38.13
N VAL A 160 -18.69 11.68 -37.19
CA VAL A 160 -17.61 12.66 -37.10
C VAL A 160 -16.92 12.54 -35.75
N ARG A 161 -15.58 12.55 -35.74
CA ARG A 161 -14.71 12.39 -34.57
C ARG A 161 -13.78 13.60 -34.43
N TYR A 162 -13.73 14.16 -33.22
CA TYR A 162 -12.95 15.34 -32.89
C TYR A 162 -12.66 15.39 -31.38
N LEU A 163 -11.72 16.25 -30.98
CA LEU A 163 -11.42 16.55 -29.58
C LEU A 163 -12.31 17.70 -29.10
N THR A 164 -12.92 17.58 -27.93
CA THR A 164 -13.75 18.63 -27.32
C THR A 164 -13.66 18.59 -25.79
N ASN A 165 -14.24 19.58 -25.12
CA ASN A 165 -14.40 19.57 -23.67
C ASN A 165 -15.61 18.69 -23.27
N ASP A 166 -15.38 17.75 -22.37
CA ASP A 166 -16.37 16.92 -21.69
C ASP A 166 -16.12 16.99 -20.19
N ASP A 167 -17.01 17.65 -19.44
CA ASP A 167 -16.91 17.84 -17.98
C ASP A 167 -16.82 16.51 -17.19
N ARG A 168 -17.02 15.37 -17.85
CA ARG A 168 -16.89 14.02 -17.27
C ARG A 168 -15.49 13.43 -17.47
N ALA A 169 -14.66 14.03 -18.30
CA ALA A 169 -13.31 13.60 -18.55
C ALA A 169 -12.36 14.16 -17.49
N LYS A 170 -11.34 13.34 -17.17
CA LYS A 170 -10.18 13.72 -16.39
C LYS A 170 -8.96 13.37 -17.21
N VAL A 171 -8.00 14.28 -17.31
CA VAL A 171 -6.81 14.10 -18.13
C VAL A 171 -5.59 13.95 -17.22
N ALA A 172 -4.72 12.97 -17.52
CA ALA A 172 -3.43 12.85 -16.87
C ALA A 172 -2.32 12.96 -17.92
N THR A 173 -1.53 14.01 -17.84
CA THR A 173 -0.40 14.24 -18.74
C THR A 173 0.87 13.63 -18.14
N ILE A 174 1.47 12.67 -18.86
CA ILE A 174 2.72 12.02 -18.45
C ILE A 174 3.88 12.70 -19.17
N TYR A 175 4.73 13.37 -18.40
CA TYR A 175 5.92 14.03 -18.93
C TYR A 175 7.06 13.04 -19.16
N SER A 176 8.04 13.43 -19.99
CA SER A 176 9.22 12.62 -20.28
C SER A 176 10.12 12.37 -19.05
N GLN A 177 10.02 13.24 -18.04
CA GLN A 177 10.64 13.06 -16.74
C GLN A 177 9.66 12.35 -15.80
N ILE A 178 9.58 11.03 -15.93
CA ILE A 178 8.78 10.19 -15.05
C ILE A 178 9.52 10.07 -13.71
N ILE A 179 8.88 10.56 -12.64
CA ILE A 179 9.37 10.43 -11.26
C ILE A 179 8.33 9.62 -10.49
N PRO A 180 8.57 8.33 -10.22
CA PRO A 180 7.63 7.51 -9.46
C PRO A 180 7.48 8.00 -8.02
N GLU A 181 6.30 7.78 -7.44
CA GLU A 181 6.05 8.15 -6.05
C GLU A 181 6.73 7.20 -5.05
N GLU A 182 7.09 7.75 -3.90
CA GLU A 182 7.52 7.00 -2.72
C GLU A 182 6.37 6.87 -1.73
N LEU A 183 6.07 5.65 -1.29
CA LEU A 183 4.90 5.34 -0.47
C LEU A 183 5.28 4.57 0.80
N PHE A 184 4.46 4.70 1.84
CA PHE A 184 4.45 3.79 2.99
C PHE A 184 3.48 2.64 2.71
N LEU A 185 3.94 1.39 2.73
CA LEU A 185 3.14 0.23 2.32
C LEU A 185 2.91 -0.74 3.49
N ILE A 186 1.65 -1.13 3.70
CA ILE A 186 1.23 -2.18 4.65
C ILE A 186 0.62 -3.34 3.87
N ILE A 187 1.16 -4.54 4.02
CA ILE A 187 0.59 -5.77 3.45
C ILE A 187 0.17 -6.70 4.58
N THR A 188 -1.12 -7.05 4.63
CA THR A 188 -1.67 -7.98 5.64
C THR A 188 -2.07 -9.28 4.99
N ALA A 189 -1.51 -10.41 5.46
CA ALA A 189 -1.84 -11.75 4.99
C ALA A 189 -2.31 -12.65 6.15
N PRO A 190 -3.31 -13.53 5.95
CA PRO A 190 -3.74 -14.45 7.01
C PRO A 190 -2.77 -15.63 7.16
N ILE A 191 -2.59 -16.07 8.41
CA ILE A 191 -1.86 -17.30 8.74
C ILE A 191 -2.84 -18.36 9.22
N PHE A 192 -2.60 -19.61 8.81
CA PHE A 192 -3.42 -20.77 9.15
C PHE A 192 -2.63 -21.74 10.03
N ALA A 193 -3.27 -22.29 11.06
CA ALA A 193 -2.65 -23.32 11.90
C ALA A 193 -2.41 -24.59 11.08
N GLY A 194 -1.17 -25.10 11.09
CA GLY A 194 -0.79 -26.26 10.29
C GLY A 194 -0.16 -27.37 11.12
N ASP A 195 -0.78 -28.55 11.12
CA ASP A 195 -0.13 -29.79 11.57
C ASP A 195 0.13 -30.69 10.34
N ALA A 196 1.30 -31.30 10.28
CA ALA A 196 1.74 -32.16 9.18
C ALA A 196 0.79 -33.36 8.97
N CYS A 197 0.04 -33.76 10.01
CA CYS A 197 -0.93 -34.85 9.95
C CYS A 197 -2.38 -34.39 9.70
N ALA A 198 -2.68 -33.08 9.69
CA ALA A 198 -4.04 -32.55 9.56
C ALA A 198 -4.10 -31.19 8.83
N ALA A 199 -3.36 -31.05 7.73
CA ALA A 199 -3.26 -29.81 6.94
C ALA A 199 -4.62 -29.27 6.45
N SER A 200 -5.65 -30.12 6.31
CA SER A 200 -6.99 -29.72 5.85
C SER A 200 -7.90 -29.11 6.93
N LYS A 201 -7.47 -29.09 8.21
CA LYS A 201 -8.26 -28.56 9.34
C LYS A 201 -7.76 -27.19 9.84
N GLY A 202 -6.82 -26.57 9.14
CA GLY A 202 -6.24 -25.29 9.53
C GLY A 202 -7.27 -24.18 9.58
N LYS A 203 -7.72 -23.83 10.79
CA LYS A 203 -8.46 -22.58 11.03
C LYS A 203 -7.49 -21.41 10.90
N ALA A 204 -7.98 -20.24 10.50
CA ALA A 204 -7.22 -19.01 10.55
C ALA A 204 -6.71 -18.82 11.99
N ALA A 205 -5.39 -18.78 12.15
CA ALA A 205 -4.71 -18.70 13.44
C ALA A 205 -4.33 -17.26 13.79
N GLY A 206 -4.33 -16.36 12.80
CA GLY A 206 -3.88 -14.99 12.95
C GLY A 206 -3.63 -14.29 11.63
N GLN A 207 -2.86 -13.21 11.67
CA GLN A 207 -2.40 -12.45 10.52
C GLN A 207 -0.93 -12.07 10.67
N ILE A 208 -0.23 -11.97 9.55
CA ILE A 208 1.09 -11.38 9.43
C ILE A 208 0.97 -10.07 8.66
N ILE A 209 1.63 -9.04 9.16
CA ILE A 209 1.60 -7.69 8.61
C ILE A 209 3.04 -7.31 8.25
N PHE A 210 3.26 -6.94 7.00
CA PHE A 210 4.51 -6.43 6.47
C PHE A 210 4.38 -4.93 6.30
N GLU A 211 5.22 -4.16 6.98
CA GLU A 211 5.25 -2.70 6.88
C GLU A 211 6.56 -2.26 6.23
N VAL A 212 6.45 -1.56 5.12
CA VAL A 212 7.57 -1.03 4.35
C VAL A 212 7.55 0.49 4.52
N PRO A 213 8.55 1.08 5.21
CA PRO A 213 8.53 2.49 5.55
C PRO A 213 8.69 3.40 4.33
N ARG A 214 9.49 2.99 3.35
CA ARG A 214 9.75 3.72 2.11
C ARG A 214 9.70 2.73 0.95
N PHE A 215 8.70 2.83 0.10
CA PHE A 215 8.49 1.96 -1.05
C PHE A 215 8.56 2.80 -2.32
N LEU A 216 9.63 2.63 -3.10
CA LEU A 216 9.82 3.32 -4.38
C LEU A 216 9.32 2.44 -5.51
N LEU A 217 8.42 2.97 -6.33
CA LEU A 217 7.88 2.26 -7.48
C LEU A 217 8.87 2.23 -8.65
N ASN A 218 8.87 1.13 -9.41
CA ASN A 218 9.80 0.91 -10.53
C ASN A 218 9.47 1.77 -11.78
N GLY A 219 8.40 2.58 -11.75
CA GLY A 219 8.03 3.49 -12.84
C GLY A 219 7.61 2.83 -14.15
N ALA A 220 7.51 1.50 -14.19
CA ALA A 220 7.16 0.73 -15.38
C ALA A 220 5.73 0.19 -15.24
N GLN A 221 4.86 0.59 -16.16
CA GLN A 221 3.51 0.06 -16.31
C GLN A 221 3.31 -0.42 -17.75
N GLU A 222 2.80 -1.65 -17.91
CA GLU A 222 2.40 -2.18 -19.21
C GLU A 222 0.87 -2.31 -19.27
N PHE A 223 0.27 -1.83 -20.37
CA PHE A 223 -1.16 -1.98 -20.64
C PHE A 223 -1.37 -2.97 -21.78
N GLN A 224 -1.66 -4.23 -21.45
CA GLN A 224 -1.87 -5.27 -22.46
C GLN A 224 -3.36 -5.59 -22.65
N MET A 225 -4.04 -4.80 -23.49
CA MET A 225 -5.45 -5.04 -23.83
C MET A 225 -5.62 -6.31 -24.68
N ASN A 226 -6.07 -7.42 -24.06
CA ASN A 226 -6.44 -8.64 -24.76
C ASN A 226 -7.95 -8.93 -24.59
N MET A 227 -8.55 -9.60 -25.58
CA MET A 227 -10.01 -9.80 -25.66
C MET A 227 -10.55 -10.84 -24.66
N SER A 228 -9.68 -11.65 -24.05
CA SER A 228 -10.05 -12.85 -23.27
C SER A 228 -9.76 -12.76 -21.77
N SER A 229 -9.13 -11.69 -21.30
CA SER A 229 -8.71 -11.53 -19.90
C SER A 229 -9.14 -10.19 -19.35
N ASN A 230 -9.52 -10.22 -18.07
CA ASN A 230 -9.50 -9.03 -17.23
C ASN A 230 -8.07 -8.44 -17.24
N GLN A 231 -7.99 -7.11 -17.36
CA GLN A 231 -6.72 -6.41 -17.25
C GLN A 231 -6.29 -6.43 -15.79
N THR A 232 -5.09 -6.93 -15.52
CA THR A 232 -4.48 -6.86 -14.19
C THR A 232 -3.46 -5.74 -14.16
N MET A 233 -3.42 -4.97 -13.08
CA MET A 233 -2.38 -3.96 -12.85
C MET A 233 -1.32 -4.53 -11.92
N SER A 234 -0.08 -4.62 -12.41
CA SER A 234 1.07 -4.92 -11.58
C SER A 234 1.65 -3.63 -11.00
N LEU A 235 1.91 -3.65 -9.70
CA LEU A 235 2.64 -2.64 -8.96
C LEU A 235 3.91 -3.30 -8.44
N SER A 236 5.05 -2.91 -9.00
CA SER A 236 6.36 -3.38 -8.57
C SER A 236 7.21 -2.24 -8.06
N GLY A 237 7.96 -2.47 -6.99
CA GLY A 237 8.87 -1.50 -6.42
C GLY A 237 9.88 -2.12 -5.47
N VAL A 238 10.76 -1.27 -4.97
CA VAL A 238 11.83 -1.62 -4.03
C VAL A 238 11.67 -0.87 -2.71
N ALA A 239 11.94 -1.56 -1.61
CA ALA A 239 12.01 -0.90 -0.30
C ALA A 239 13.30 -0.09 -0.18
N LEU A 240 13.20 1.16 0.24
CA LEU A 240 14.34 2.01 0.56
C LEU A 240 14.60 2.00 2.06
N ALA A 241 15.86 2.17 2.44
CA ALA A 241 16.24 2.24 3.84
C ALA A 241 15.78 3.57 4.46
N THR A 242 15.14 3.48 5.63
CA THR A 242 14.95 4.63 6.53
C THR A 242 16.22 4.84 7.35
N ALA A 243 16.69 6.09 7.47
CA ALA A 243 17.81 6.44 8.33
C ALA A 243 17.53 6.03 9.78
N ALA A 244 18.48 5.37 10.43
CA ALA A 244 18.39 5.13 11.86
C ALA A 244 18.61 6.46 12.60
N ALA A 245 17.84 6.69 13.66
CA ALA A 245 17.76 7.98 14.37
C ALA A 245 18.93 8.21 15.35
N ASP A 246 20.00 7.44 15.24
CA ASP A 246 21.12 7.38 16.16
C ASP A 246 22.45 7.79 15.51
N CYS A 247 23.37 8.31 16.33
CA CYS A 247 24.69 8.79 15.90
C CYS A 247 25.60 7.67 15.33
N ASP A 248 25.23 6.40 15.56
CA ASP A 248 25.92 5.19 15.08
C ASP A 248 25.01 4.38 14.14
N ALA A 249 24.25 5.06 13.27
CA ALA A 249 23.27 4.49 12.34
C ALA A 249 23.86 3.43 11.36
N VAL A 250 24.19 2.26 11.87
CA VAL A 250 24.58 1.08 11.10
C VAL A 250 23.32 0.24 10.92
N GLY A 251 22.69 0.37 9.75
CA GLY A 251 21.55 -0.45 9.34
C GLY A 251 20.22 0.31 9.38
N GLY A 252 19.85 0.91 8.25
CA GLY A 252 18.51 1.47 8.07
C GLY A 252 17.44 0.37 8.01
N LYS A 253 16.22 0.70 8.42
CA LYS A 253 15.09 -0.25 8.40
C LYS A 253 14.51 -0.34 6.98
N LEU A 254 14.44 -1.55 6.43
CA LEU A 254 13.83 -1.83 5.12
C LEU A 254 12.39 -2.35 5.23
N LEU A 255 12.08 -3.14 6.27
CA LEU A 255 10.78 -3.78 6.46
C LEU A 255 10.58 -4.11 7.94
N ARG A 256 9.35 -4.00 8.45
CA ARG A 256 8.94 -4.54 9.76
C ARG A 256 7.88 -5.62 9.54
N VAL A 257 8.04 -6.75 10.22
CA VAL A 257 7.11 -7.88 10.16
C VAL A 257 6.44 -8.03 11.53
N ILE A 258 5.11 -8.00 11.56
CA ILE A 258 4.31 -8.11 12.78
C ILE A 258 3.44 -9.36 12.64
N GLU A 259 3.51 -10.25 13.62
CA GLU A 259 2.65 -11.43 13.71
C GLU A 259 1.61 -11.22 14.81
N VAL A 260 0.34 -11.41 14.49
CA VAL A 260 -0.78 -11.33 15.43
C VAL A 260 -1.52 -12.65 15.43
N ILE A 261 -1.49 -13.38 16.54
CA ILE A 261 -2.15 -14.69 16.72
C ILE A 261 -3.43 -14.50 17.54
N THR A 262 -4.57 -14.93 17.01
CA THR A 262 -5.92 -14.63 17.55
C THR A 262 -6.23 -15.31 18.89
N ASN A 263 -5.49 -16.36 19.27
CA ASN A 263 -5.69 -17.12 20.51
C ASN A 263 -4.45 -17.11 21.43
N ARG A 264 -3.61 -16.06 21.35
CA ARG A 264 -2.52 -15.86 22.31
C ARG A 264 -2.89 -14.69 23.20
N ASP A 265 -3.30 -14.97 24.43
CA ASP A 265 -3.38 -13.94 25.45
C ASP A 265 -1.96 -13.64 25.95
N TRP A 266 -1.61 -12.37 26.08
CA TRP A 266 -0.32 -11.96 26.64
C TRP A 266 -0.08 -12.53 28.05
N LYS A 267 -1.19 -12.84 28.76
CA LYS A 267 -1.22 -13.45 30.08
C LYS A 267 -0.66 -14.88 30.10
N ASP A 268 -0.77 -15.62 29.00
CA ASP A 268 -0.23 -16.98 28.89
C ASP A 268 1.30 -17.03 28.81
N ASP A 269 1.93 -15.93 28.40
CA ASP A 269 3.38 -15.82 28.31
C ASP A 269 4.03 -15.38 29.64
N ILE A 270 3.24 -15.01 30.65
CA ILE A 270 3.72 -14.65 31.98
C ILE A 270 3.91 -15.90 32.82
N LYS A 271 5.07 -15.97 33.48
CA LYS A 271 5.47 -17.02 34.40
C LYS A 271 5.30 -16.60 35.85
N ASP A 272 5.62 -15.34 36.17
CA ASP A 272 5.62 -14.83 37.54
C ASP A 272 5.35 -13.32 37.58
N ILE A 273 5.02 -12.79 38.75
CA ILE A 273 4.73 -11.37 38.97
C ILE A 273 5.68 -10.83 40.04
N MET A 274 6.25 -9.65 39.79
CA MET A 274 7.12 -8.94 40.71
C MET A 274 6.59 -7.53 40.92
N SER A 275 6.63 -7.05 42.16
CA SER A 275 6.41 -5.64 42.50
C SER A 275 7.74 -4.89 42.54
N ASP A 276 7.66 -3.58 42.32
CA ASP A 276 8.78 -2.68 42.53
C ASP A 276 8.87 -2.28 44.02
N GLU A 277 9.98 -2.63 44.68
CA GLU A 277 10.21 -2.37 46.11
C GLU A 277 10.12 -0.87 46.47
N GLU A 278 10.38 0.05 45.52
CA GLU A 278 10.29 1.50 45.77
C GLU A 278 8.85 1.99 45.92
N TYR A 279 7.87 1.23 45.42
CA TYR A 279 6.45 1.58 45.41
C TYR A 279 5.60 0.73 46.36
N GLU A 280 6.24 -0.03 47.27
CA GLU A 280 5.59 -0.85 48.30
C GLU A 280 5.32 -0.06 49.58
N ALA A 281 4.74 1.14 49.48
CA ALA A 281 4.40 1.99 50.62
C ALA A 281 2.91 2.39 50.63
N VAL A 282 2.35 2.60 51.82
CA VAL A 282 0.97 3.08 51.99
C VAL A 282 0.80 4.44 51.27
N GLY A 283 -0.26 4.57 50.48
CA GLY A 283 -0.49 5.77 49.65
C GLY A 283 0.30 5.82 48.34
N SER A 284 1.01 4.75 47.97
CA SER A 284 1.68 4.65 46.66
C SER A 284 0.83 3.85 45.66
N VAL A 285 0.89 4.27 44.39
CA VAL A 285 0.32 3.48 43.27
C VAL A 285 1.24 2.31 42.99
N PRO A 286 0.75 1.06 42.99
CA PRO A 286 1.59 -0.10 42.77
C PRO A 286 2.16 -0.12 41.35
N HIS A 287 3.47 -0.32 41.23
CA HIS A 287 4.12 -0.65 39.97
C HIS A 287 4.45 -2.14 39.95
N ILE A 288 3.85 -2.85 39.01
CA ILE A 288 3.89 -4.31 38.97
C ILE A 288 4.37 -4.75 37.61
N TYR A 289 5.26 -5.73 37.61
CA TYR A 289 5.88 -6.28 36.43
C TYR A 289 5.58 -7.77 36.31
N GLY A 290 5.26 -8.21 35.09
CA GLY A 290 5.17 -9.62 34.73
C GLY A 290 6.52 -10.11 34.20
N VAL A 291 7.00 -11.22 34.73
CA VAL A 291 8.15 -11.96 34.21
C VAL A 291 7.64 -12.97 33.20
N LYS A 292 8.04 -12.81 31.93
CA LYS A 292 7.68 -13.73 30.85
C LYS A 292 8.46 -15.04 30.95
N LYS A 293 7.97 -16.09 30.27
CA LYS A 293 8.62 -17.42 30.20
C LYS A 293 10.04 -17.39 29.60
N ASP A 294 10.35 -16.36 28.82
CA ASP A 294 11.68 -16.09 28.25
C ASP A 294 12.61 -15.30 29.19
N GLY A 295 12.11 -14.87 30.35
CA GLY A 295 12.83 -14.07 31.35
C GLY A 295 12.74 -12.55 31.14
N ALA A 296 12.04 -12.06 30.12
CA ALA A 296 11.82 -10.63 29.93
C ALA A 296 10.78 -10.08 30.92
N VAL A 297 11.01 -8.86 31.40
CA VAL A 297 10.14 -8.17 32.36
C VAL A 297 9.27 -7.16 31.61
N THR A 298 7.97 -7.10 31.89
CA THR A 298 7.04 -6.17 31.23
C THR A 298 6.12 -5.53 32.27
N PRO A 299 5.90 -4.20 32.25
CA PRO A 299 4.98 -3.55 33.17
C PRO A 299 3.54 -4.03 32.92
N LEU A 300 2.80 -4.26 34.00
CA LEU A 300 1.39 -4.67 33.99
C LEU A 300 0.52 -3.50 34.38
N ASP A 301 -0.64 -3.36 33.73
CA ASP A 301 -1.66 -2.40 34.14
C ASP A 301 -2.37 -2.92 35.40
N ASN A 302 -2.53 -2.05 36.40
CA ASN A 302 -3.22 -2.36 37.65
C ASN A 302 -4.69 -2.76 37.44
N LYS A 303 -5.30 -2.43 36.29
CA LYS A 303 -6.65 -2.89 35.91
C LYS A 303 -6.72 -4.39 35.62
N ASP A 304 -5.60 -5.00 35.21
CA ASP A 304 -5.52 -6.42 34.92
C ASP A 304 -5.20 -7.27 36.16
N LEU A 305 -5.01 -6.63 37.31
CA LEU A 305 -4.58 -7.24 38.56
C LEU A 305 -5.68 -7.13 39.63
N THR A 306 -5.76 -8.16 40.47
CA THR A 306 -6.63 -8.19 41.64
C THR A 306 -5.78 -8.11 42.90
N PHE A 307 -6.11 -7.14 43.75
CA PHE A 307 -5.40 -6.85 44.98
C PHE A 307 -6.25 -7.28 46.18
N VAL A 308 -5.64 -8.00 47.12
CA VAL A 308 -6.25 -8.40 48.39
C VAL A 308 -5.28 -8.04 49.52
N PRO A 309 -5.56 -7.02 50.36
CA PRO A 309 -6.75 -6.16 50.40
C PRO A 309 -6.89 -5.22 49.18
N ALA A 310 -8.11 -4.75 48.92
CA ALA A 310 -8.41 -3.92 47.75
C ALA A 310 -7.82 -2.51 47.88
N LEU A 311 -7.28 -1.99 46.77
CA LEU A 311 -6.76 -0.62 46.70
C LEU A 311 -7.88 0.40 46.96
N SER A 312 -7.55 1.49 47.67
CA SER A 312 -8.44 2.65 47.84
C SER A 312 -7.96 3.76 46.93
N GLU A 313 -8.82 4.25 46.03
CA GLU A 313 -8.47 5.27 45.01
C GLU A 313 -7.25 4.92 44.11
N GLY A 314 -6.87 3.63 44.04
CA GLY A 314 -5.73 3.16 43.24
C GLY A 314 -4.41 3.07 44.01
N GLU A 315 -4.43 3.31 45.33
CA GLU A 315 -3.27 3.26 46.22
C GLU A 315 -3.39 2.14 47.27
N PHE A 316 -2.26 1.70 47.82
CA PHE A 316 -2.24 0.79 48.96
C PHE A 316 -2.88 1.46 50.18
N ASN A 317 -3.90 0.80 50.74
CA ASN A 317 -4.77 1.35 51.78
C ASN A 317 -4.29 1.06 53.21
N GLU A 318 -3.58 -0.05 53.42
CA GLU A 318 -3.14 -0.52 54.73
C GLU A 318 -1.72 -1.12 54.64
N SER A 319 -0.93 -0.96 55.69
CA SER A 319 0.37 -1.62 55.82
C SER A 319 0.19 -3.10 56.11
N GLY A 320 1.01 -3.95 55.49
CA GLY A 320 0.93 -5.40 55.63
C GLY A 320 1.03 -6.18 54.32
N SER A 321 0.66 -7.46 54.40
CA SER A 321 0.78 -8.38 53.26
C SER A 321 -0.38 -8.19 52.28
N THR A 322 -0.09 -7.74 51.06
CA THR A 322 -1.05 -7.67 49.95
C THR A 322 -0.77 -8.79 48.95
N THR A 323 -1.78 -9.61 48.66
CA THR A 323 -1.71 -10.62 47.60
C THR A 323 -2.19 -9.99 46.28
N ILE A 324 -1.35 -10.10 45.26
CA ILE A 324 -1.58 -9.58 43.91
C ILE A 324 -1.78 -10.78 43.00
N THR A 325 -2.94 -10.91 42.38
CA THR A 325 -3.26 -12.01 41.46
C THR A 325 -3.61 -11.47 40.08
N LEU A 326 -3.02 -12.04 39.03
CA LEU A 326 -3.36 -11.68 37.65
C LEU A 326 -4.76 -12.17 37.31
N THR A 327 -5.61 -11.26 36.81
CA THR A 327 -7.02 -11.57 36.54
C THR A 327 -7.14 -12.63 35.45
N GLY A 328 -7.67 -13.79 35.82
CA GLY A 328 -7.89 -14.93 34.92
C GLY A 328 -6.81 -16.00 34.94
N THR A 329 -5.81 -15.93 35.83
CA THR A 329 -4.77 -16.97 36.00
C THR A 329 -4.59 -17.35 37.48
N GLU A 330 -3.84 -18.43 37.76
CA GLU A 330 -3.42 -18.82 39.12
C GLU A 330 -2.11 -18.14 39.56
N ILE A 331 -1.59 -17.20 38.78
CA ILE A 331 -0.32 -16.53 39.07
C ILE A 331 -0.58 -15.44 40.10
N SER A 332 -0.06 -15.65 41.31
CA SER A 332 -0.16 -14.72 42.43
C SER A 332 1.19 -14.48 43.07
N THR A 333 1.46 -13.25 43.46
CA THR A 333 2.60 -12.89 44.31
C THR A 333 2.11 -12.21 45.59
N THR A 334 2.90 -12.26 46.66
CA THR A 334 2.59 -11.61 47.92
C THR A 334 3.65 -10.57 48.23
N VAL A 335 3.19 -9.35 48.45
CA VAL A 335 4.03 -8.17 48.63
C VAL A 335 3.82 -7.62 50.04
N THR A 336 4.88 -7.15 50.69
CA THR A 336 4.79 -6.58 52.03
C THR A 336 4.83 -5.06 51.93
N VAL A 337 3.67 -4.42 52.06
CA VAL A 337 3.53 -2.97 52.03
C VAL A 337 4.08 -2.38 53.34
N ALA A 338 5.11 -1.55 53.22
CA ALA A 338 5.66 -0.76 54.32
C ALA A 338 4.74 0.41 54.70
N GLU A 339 4.80 0.84 55.97
CA GLU A 339 4.10 2.05 56.45
C GLU A 339 4.52 3.32 55.70
#